data_AF-A0A417HFV1-F1
#
_entry.id   AF-A0A417HFV1-F1
#
_cell.length_a   1.000
_cell.length_b   1.000
_cell.length_c   1.000
_cell.angle_alpha   90.00
_cell.angle_beta   90.00
_cell.angle_gamma   90.00
#
_symmetry.space_group_name_H-M   'P 1'
#
loop_
_entity.id
_entity.type
_entity.pdbx_description
1 polymer ?
#
loop_
_entity_poly.entity_id
_entity_poly.type
_entity_poly.pdbx_seq_one_letter_code
_entity_poly.pdbx_strand_id
1 'polypeptide(L)'
;MYSVTDRSNPTYTTKRPGEFREWNIAFQTAQGEKMVWTISDHTMRINHSKYSLLSRQRYSARQALTLELMQLSFALAGEKVGQQVLGQVLPEEELSCLGVDISYHGGNPPPDFYDDLAGEEWFTSQKATAACYLESDLYDFYISVRAHDYRVEKLEEGQRQHLLGSLEELCQALEKEYGDNAKYDIYLGEGLTAEKGV
;
A
#
# COMPACT_ATOMS: atom_id res chain seq x y z
N MET A 1 11.84 -17.41 12.80
CA MET A 1 12.94 -17.86 11.90
C MET A 1 12.53 -17.50 10.48
N TYR A 2 13.39 -16.89 9.68
CA TYR A 2 13.09 -16.60 8.27
C TYR A 2 14.17 -17.16 7.35
N SER A 3 13.79 -17.46 6.11
CA SER A 3 14.68 -17.97 5.06
C SER A 3 15.00 -16.86 4.08
N VAL A 4 16.27 -16.67 3.79
CA VAL A 4 16.73 -15.76 2.72
C VAL A 4 17.19 -16.61 1.56
N THR A 5 16.57 -16.44 0.40
CA THR A 5 16.93 -17.13 -0.84
C THR A 5 17.55 -16.13 -1.80
N ASP A 6 18.79 -16.41 -2.24
CA ASP A 6 19.42 -15.67 -3.33
C ASP A 6 18.79 -16.10 -4.66
N ARG A 7 18.18 -15.15 -5.40
CA ARG A 7 17.56 -15.43 -6.71
C ARG A 7 18.59 -15.84 -7.77
N SER A 8 19.85 -15.41 -7.64
CA SER A 8 20.94 -15.77 -8.55
C SER A 8 21.55 -17.15 -8.22
N ASN A 9 21.30 -17.65 -7.00
CA ASN A 9 21.70 -18.99 -6.59
C ASN A 9 20.71 -19.59 -5.58
N PRO A 10 19.58 -20.17 -6.04
CA PRO A 10 18.51 -20.65 -5.17
C PRO A 10 18.92 -21.82 -4.24
N THR A 11 20.08 -22.45 -4.48
CA THR A 11 20.66 -23.45 -3.56
C THR A 11 21.24 -22.83 -2.29
N TYR A 12 21.51 -21.52 -2.28
CA TYR A 12 21.94 -20.78 -1.10
C TYR A 12 20.72 -20.22 -0.34
N THR A 13 20.08 -21.10 0.44
CA THR A 13 19.06 -20.68 1.42
C THR A 13 19.65 -20.72 2.82
N THR A 14 19.70 -19.56 3.49
CA THR A 14 20.17 -19.48 4.89
C THR A 14 19.00 -19.19 5.83
N LYS A 15 18.91 -19.96 6.91
CA LYS A 15 17.92 -19.75 8.00
C LYS A 15 18.54 -18.83 9.05
N ARG A 16 17.86 -17.74 9.39
CA ARG A 16 18.31 -16.78 10.42
C ARG A 16 17.31 -16.67 11.59
N PRO A 17 17.79 -16.45 12.84
CA PRO A 17 16.94 -16.11 13.97
C PRO A 17 16.14 -14.85 13.68
N GLY A 18 14.83 -14.88 13.95
CA GLY A 18 13.88 -13.83 13.60
C GLY A 18 13.46 -12.99 14.80
N GLU A 19 14.42 -12.50 15.59
CA GLU A 19 14.14 -11.57 16.70
C GLU A 19 14.31 -10.14 16.20
N PHE A 20 13.23 -9.39 16.06
CA PHE A 20 13.25 -8.01 15.56
C PHE A 20 13.06 -7.02 16.71
N ARG A 21 13.59 -5.82 16.54
CA ARG A 21 13.26 -4.70 17.43
C ARG A 21 11.99 -4.05 16.93
N GLU A 22 11.01 -3.91 17.80
CA GLU A 22 9.71 -3.33 17.51
C GLU A 22 9.56 -1.99 18.21
N TRP A 23 8.96 -1.03 17.53
CA TRP A 23 8.57 0.26 18.08
C TRP A 23 7.11 0.54 17.73
N ASN A 24 6.39 1.13 18.68
CA ASN A 24 5.00 1.49 18.50
C ASN A 24 4.87 2.99 18.21
N ILE A 25 4.23 3.32 17.10
CA ILE A 25 3.86 4.67 16.70
C ILE A 25 2.38 4.85 17.03
N ALA A 26 2.09 5.72 17.99
CA ALA A 26 0.73 6.16 18.25
C ALA A 26 0.39 7.34 17.35
N PHE A 27 -0.76 7.27 16.67
CA PHE A 27 -1.25 8.34 15.81
C PHE A 27 -2.77 8.45 15.91
N GLN A 28 -3.33 9.52 15.34
CA GLN A 28 -4.75 9.77 15.30
C GLN A 28 -5.24 9.68 13.86
N THR A 29 -6.30 8.91 13.60
CA THR A 29 -6.94 8.85 12.29
C THR A 29 -7.65 10.15 11.96
N ALA A 30 -8.10 10.32 10.71
CA ALA A 30 -8.86 11.50 10.30
C ALA A 30 -10.17 11.67 11.10
N GLN A 31 -10.71 10.59 11.64
CA GLN A 31 -11.94 10.50 12.43
C GLN A 31 -11.68 10.76 13.92
N GLY A 32 -10.43 10.95 14.31
CA GLY A 32 -10.05 11.23 15.68
C GLY A 32 -9.75 9.98 16.53
N GLU A 33 -9.76 8.78 15.94
CA GLU A 33 -9.48 7.54 16.65
C GLU A 33 -7.98 7.38 16.92
N LYS A 34 -7.62 6.89 18.10
CA LYS A 34 -6.22 6.62 18.44
C LYS A 34 -5.84 5.23 17.98
N MET A 35 -4.86 5.15 17.09
CA MET A 35 -4.31 3.90 16.60
C MET A 35 -2.85 3.75 16.97
N VAL A 36 -2.39 2.50 17.00
CA VAL A 36 -1.00 2.13 17.21
C VAL A 36 -0.54 1.31 16.02
N TRP A 37 0.54 1.75 15.39
CA TRP A 37 1.24 0.99 14.37
C TRP A 37 2.57 0.47 14.91
N THR A 38 2.85 -0.81 14.72
CA THR A 38 4.13 -1.41 15.11
C THR A 38 5.06 -1.42 13.90
N ILE A 39 6.13 -0.64 13.95
CA ILE A 39 7.25 -0.74 13.01
C ILE A 39 8.33 -1.64 13.60
N SER A 40 9.16 -2.24 12.77
CA SER A 40 10.31 -3.00 13.26
C SER A 40 11.53 -2.88 12.37
N ASP A 41 12.69 -3.28 12.87
CA ASP A 41 13.93 -3.29 12.10
C ASP A 41 14.00 -4.42 11.05
N HIS A 42 12.88 -5.13 10.83
CA HIS A 42 12.82 -6.30 9.96
C HIS A 42 13.18 -5.99 8.50
N THR A 43 12.63 -4.92 7.93
CA THR A 43 12.95 -4.47 6.56
C THR A 43 14.44 -4.23 6.39
N MET A 44 15.04 -3.52 7.35
CA MET A 44 16.48 -3.26 7.35
C MET A 44 17.27 -4.57 7.44
N ARG A 45 16.93 -5.48 8.37
CA ARG A 45 17.66 -6.74 8.57
C ARG A 45 17.54 -7.68 7.38
N ILE A 46 16.38 -7.76 6.74
CA ILE A 46 16.17 -8.55 5.53
C ILE A 46 16.99 -7.95 4.38
N ASN A 47 16.93 -6.63 4.15
CA ASN A 47 17.75 -5.97 3.14
C ASN A 47 19.26 -6.22 3.39
N HIS A 48 19.70 -6.04 4.63
CA HIS A 48 21.09 -6.24 5.06
C HIS A 48 21.58 -7.67 4.95
N SER A 49 20.66 -8.65 4.96
CA SER A 49 20.99 -10.06 4.74
C SER A 49 21.22 -10.40 3.26
N LYS A 50 20.63 -9.61 2.35
CA LYS A 50 20.73 -9.79 0.89
C LYS A 50 21.92 -9.03 0.30
N TYR A 51 22.29 -7.88 0.87
CA TYR A 51 23.29 -6.99 0.30
C TYR A 51 24.53 -6.84 1.19
N SER A 52 25.73 -6.86 0.60
CA SER A 52 26.98 -6.60 1.30
C SER A 52 27.05 -5.14 1.80
N LEU A 53 27.94 -4.86 2.77
CA LEU A 53 28.09 -3.54 3.38
C LEU A 53 28.39 -2.40 2.39
N LEU A 54 29.03 -2.70 1.25
CA LEU A 54 29.40 -1.72 0.22
C LEU A 54 28.37 -1.64 -0.93
N SER A 55 27.31 -2.44 -0.88
CA SER A 55 26.28 -2.44 -1.92
C SER A 55 25.50 -1.13 -1.87
N ARG A 56 25.35 -0.49 -3.03
CA ARG A 56 24.44 0.67 -3.17
C ARG A 56 22.98 0.31 -2.94
N GLN A 57 22.61 -0.96 -3.01
CA GLN A 57 21.26 -1.47 -2.75
C GLN A 57 21.01 -1.72 -1.24
N ARG A 58 22.02 -1.55 -0.40
CA ARG A 58 21.90 -1.76 1.04
C ARG A 58 21.30 -0.51 1.69
N TYR A 59 20.16 -0.68 2.35
CA TYR A 59 19.47 0.42 3.01
C TYR A 59 20.25 0.97 4.20
N SER A 60 20.21 2.29 4.37
CA SER A 60 20.47 2.92 5.65
C SER A 60 19.32 2.67 6.63
N ALA A 61 19.54 2.92 7.93
CA ALA A 61 18.47 2.83 8.92
C ALA A 61 17.34 3.84 8.62
N ARG A 62 17.69 5.03 8.09
CA ARG A 62 16.73 6.06 7.68
C ARG A 62 15.88 5.58 6.51
N GLN A 63 16.49 5.06 5.46
CA GLN A 63 15.76 4.55 4.27
C GLN A 63 14.82 3.40 4.64
N ALA A 64 15.27 2.47 5.49
CA ALA A 64 14.42 1.38 5.96
C ALA A 64 13.24 1.89 6.81
N LEU A 65 13.46 2.88 7.68
CA LEU A 65 12.38 3.52 8.43
C LEU A 65 11.41 4.26 7.52
N THR A 66 11.91 4.99 6.52
CA THR A 66 11.05 5.68 5.55
C THR A 66 10.14 4.70 4.81
N LEU A 67 10.65 3.52 4.43
CA LEU A 67 9.82 2.48 3.81
C LEU A 67 8.66 2.04 4.73
N GLU A 68 8.94 1.76 6.01
CA GLU A 68 7.90 1.39 6.99
C GLU A 68 6.85 2.50 7.15
N LEU A 69 7.30 3.75 7.20
CA LEU A 69 6.40 4.91 7.28
C LEU A 69 5.59 5.09 6.00
N MET A 70 6.17 4.78 4.84
CA MET A 70 5.51 4.83 3.54
C MET A 70 4.36 3.83 3.48
N GLN A 71 4.58 2.60 3.96
CA GLN A 71 3.54 1.58 4.04
C GLN A 71 2.39 1.99 4.96
N LEU A 72 2.70 2.61 6.10
CA LEU A 72 1.66 3.17 6.97
C LEU A 72 0.87 4.28 6.26
N SER A 73 1.54 5.22 5.61
CA SER A 73 0.86 6.32 4.91
C SER A 73 0.04 5.84 3.71
N PHE A 74 0.48 4.79 3.03
CA PHE A 74 -0.30 4.17 1.96
C PHE A 74 -1.62 3.64 2.50
N ALA A 75 -1.58 2.86 3.58
CA ALA A 75 -2.78 2.30 4.19
C ALA A 75 -3.76 3.39 4.65
N LEU A 76 -3.25 4.48 5.25
CA LEU A 76 -4.08 5.61 5.68
C LEU A 76 -4.67 6.40 4.50
N ALA A 77 -3.90 6.58 3.43
CA ALA A 77 -4.39 7.22 2.22
C ALA A 77 -5.45 6.35 1.54
N GLY A 78 -5.21 5.05 1.43
CA GLY A 78 -6.15 4.06 0.88
C GLY A 78 -7.45 3.97 1.67
N GLU A 79 -7.39 3.97 3.01
CA GLU A 79 -8.58 4.01 3.86
C GLU A 79 -9.45 5.25 3.56
N LYS A 80 -8.83 6.42 3.42
CA LYS A 80 -9.54 7.64 3.04
C LYS A 80 -10.18 7.50 1.65
N VAL A 81 -9.49 6.92 0.67
CA VAL A 81 -10.09 6.66 -0.66
C VAL A 81 -11.30 5.74 -0.54
N GLY A 82 -11.16 4.63 0.19
CA GLY A 82 -12.25 3.68 0.40
C GLY A 82 -13.49 4.37 0.99
N GLN A 83 -13.32 5.13 2.07
CA GLN A 83 -14.45 5.77 2.76
C GLN A 83 -15.04 6.96 2.00
N GLN A 84 -14.20 7.84 1.46
CA GLN A 84 -14.65 9.12 0.90
C GLN A 84 -15.02 9.04 -0.57
N VAL A 85 -14.42 8.11 -1.32
CA VAL A 85 -14.63 7.97 -2.76
C VAL A 85 -15.47 6.73 -3.05
N LEU A 86 -14.97 5.54 -2.69
CA LEU A 86 -15.66 4.29 -3.03
C LEU A 86 -16.94 4.09 -2.19
N GLY A 87 -16.99 4.61 -0.97
CA GLY A 87 -18.18 4.63 -0.11
C GLY A 87 -19.34 5.47 -0.64
N GLN A 88 -19.13 6.27 -1.70
CA GLN A 88 -20.23 6.91 -2.42
C GLN A 88 -20.98 5.95 -3.34
N VAL A 89 -20.34 4.84 -3.71
CA VAL A 89 -20.86 3.80 -4.60
C VAL A 89 -21.31 2.58 -3.80
N LEU A 90 -20.47 2.14 -2.86
CA LEU A 90 -20.68 0.91 -2.10
C LEU A 90 -21.15 1.19 -0.68
N PRO A 91 -22.21 0.52 -0.19
CA PRO A 91 -22.54 0.45 1.22
C PRO A 91 -21.38 -0.10 2.07
N GLU A 92 -21.39 0.19 3.37
CA GLU A 92 -20.31 -0.14 4.30
C GLU A 92 -19.97 -1.65 4.30
N GLU A 93 -20.99 -2.53 4.26
CA GLU A 93 -20.79 -3.97 4.24
C GLU A 93 -20.01 -4.44 3.01
N GLU A 94 -20.30 -3.88 1.85
CA GLU A 94 -19.64 -4.21 0.59
C GLU A 94 -18.25 -3.57 0.51
N LEU A 95 -18.14 -2.31 0.93
CA LEU A 95 -16.86 -1.60 1.01
C LEU A 95 -15.87 -2.33 1.94
N SER A 96 -16.36 -2.90 3.04
CA SER A 96 -15.54 -3.68 3.97
C SER A 96 -14.93 -4.95 3.35
N CYS A 97 -15.45 -5.40 2.19
CA CYS A 97 -14.88 -6.51 1.43
C CYS A 97 -13.66 -6.10 0.61
N LEU A 98 -13.40 -4.80 0.44
CA LEU A 98 -12.30 -4.25 -0.33
C LEU A 98 -11.10 -3.91 0.55
N GLY A 99 -9.91 -4.30 0.10
CA GLY A 99 -8.65 -3.66 0.49
C GLY A 99 -8.37 -2.50 -0.45
N VAL A 100 -8.26 -1.29 0.07
CA VAL A 100 -7.90 -0.08 -0.69
C VAL A 100 -6.59 0.45 -0.15
N ASP A 101 -5.60 0.58 -1.01
CA ASP A 101 -4.25 0.99 -0.63
C ASP A 101 -3.60 1.82 -1.74
N ILE A 102 -2.57 2.60 -1.42
CA ILE A 102 -1.66 3.12 -2.42
C ILE A 102 -0.64 2.05 -2.76
N SER A 103 -0.31 1.91 -4.04
CA SER A 103 0.69 0.97 -4.52
C SER A 103 1.53 1.61 -5.62
N TYR A 104 2.44 0.84 -6.19
CA TYR A 104 3.34 1.30 -7.23
C TYR A 104 3.81 0.18 -8.16
N HIS A 105 4.12 0.54 -9.41
CA HIS A 105 4.65 -0.39 -10.40
C HIS A 105 6.16 -0.64 -10.23
N GLY A 106 6.69 -1.66 -10.92
CA GLY A 106 8.13 -1.89 -11.00
C GLY A 106 8.80 -2.54 -9.77
N GLY A 107 8.03 -2.89 -8.74
CA GLY A 107 8.56 -3.45 -7.50
C GLY A 107 9.20 -2.38 -6.61
N ASN A 108 9.90 -2.82 -5.54
CA ASN A 108 10.44 -1.89 -4.54
C ASN A 108 11.34 -0.82 -5.18
N PRO A 109 11.10 0.48 -4.90
CA PRO A 109 11.95 1.57 -5.35
C PRO A 109 13.42 1.40 -4.91
N PRO A 110 14.38 2.00 -5.65
CA PRO A 110 15.79 2.00 -5.26
C PRO A 110 16.00 2.76 -3.93
N PRO A 111 17.12 2.53 -3.22
CA PRO A 111 17.37 3.17 -1.93
C PRO A 111 17.26 4.70 -1.91
N ASP A 112 17.76 5.38 -2.95
CA ASP A 112 17.78 6.85 -3.03
C ASP A 112 16.36 7.45 -3.02
N PHE A 113 15.37 6.74 -3.58
CA PHE A 113 13.97 7.16 -3.55
C PHE A 113 13.47 7.39 -2.11
N TYR A 114 13.91 6.59 -1.14
CA TYR A 114 13.44 6.74 0.25
C TYR A 114 14.07 7.95 0.94
N ASP A 115 15.20 8.46 0.45
CA ASP A 115 15.75 9.72 0.94
C ASP A 115 14.98 10.91 0.34
N ASP A 116 14.64 10.83 -0.96
CA ASP A 116 13.82 11.84 -1.65
C ASP A 116 12.41 11.93 -1.05
N LEU A 117 11.75 10.78 -0.86
CA LEU A 117 10.43 10.71 -0.21
C LEU A 117 10.46 11.30 1.21
N ALA A 118 11.54 11.06 1.96
CA ALA A 118 11.69 11.64 3.30
C ALA A 118 11.92 13.16 3.29
N GLY A 119 12.23 13.75 2.13
CA GLY A 119 12.35 15.19 1.91
C GLY A 119 11.03 15.87 1.55
N GLU A 120 10.00 15.12 1.14
CA GLU A 120 8.71 15.66 0.75
C GLU A 120 7.93 16.26 1.94
N GLU A 121 7.48 17.51 1.81
CA GLU A 121 6.76 18.20 2.89
C GLU A 121 5.39 17.58 3.24
N TRP A 122 4.79 16.89 2.26
CA TRP A 122 3.51 16.21 2.42
C TRP A 122 3.67 14.81 3.03
N PHE A 123 4.87 14.23 3.02
CA PHE A 123 5.13 12.88 3.52
C PHE A 123 5.19 12.84 5.06
N THR A 124 4.03 13.05 5.67
CA THR A 124 3.79 12.98 7.11
C THR A 124 2.44 12.30 7.34
N SER A 125 2.25 11.67 8.51
CA SER A 125 1.02 10.94 8.83
C SER A 125 -0.26 11.78 8.77
N GLN A 126 -0.15 13.12 8.88
CA GLN A 126 -1.30 14.02 8.86
C GLN A 126 -1.62 14.57 7.47
N LYS A 127 -0.61 14.70 6.60
CA LYS A 127 -0.74 15.38 5.31
C LYS A 127 -0.79 14.44 4.11
N ALA A 128 -0.23 13.24 4.22
CA ALA A 128 -0.21 12.30 3.11
C ALA A 128 -1.66 11.92 2.71
N THR A 129 -1.96 12.08 1.43
CA THR A 129 -3.21 11.68 0.79
C THR A 129 -2.91 10.91 -0.49
N ALA A 130 -3.93 10.25 -1.06
CA ALA A 130 -3.78 9.60 -2.36
C ALA A 130 -3.32 10.59 -3.44
N ALA A 131 -3.90 11.80 -3.46
CA ALA A 131 -3.52 12.85 -4.43
C ALA A 131 -2.02 13.18 -4.36
N CYS A 132 -1.45 13.31 -3.16
CA CYS A 132 0.00 13.55 -3.01
C CYS A 132 0.86 12.49 -3.71
N TYR A 133 0.43 11.22 -3.68
CA TYR A 133 1.15 10.14 -4.37
C TYR A 133 0.89 10.15 -5.87
N LEU A 134 -0.37 10.28 -6.30
CA LEU A 134 -0.74 10.21 -7.71
C LEU A 134 -0.12 11.35 -8.55
N GLU A 135 0.03 12.52 -7.93
CA GLU A 135 0.66 13.73 -8.50
C GLU A 135 2.18 13.74 -8.40
N SER A 136 2.77 12.83 -7.61
CA SER A 136 4.22 12.80 -7.39
C SER A 136 4.95 12.19 -8.58
N ASP A 137 6.03 12.85 -8.99
CA ASP A 137 6.98 12.31 -9.99
C ASP A 137 8.04 11.38 -9.36
N LEU A 138 8.01 11.14 -8.04
CA LEU A 138 9.00 10.32 -7.37
C LEU A 138 8.96 8.85 -7.81
N TYR A 139 7.75 8.36 -8.11
CA TYR A 139 7.55 6.99 -8.56
C TYR A 139 6.18 6.83 -9.22
N ASP A 140 5.95 5.71 -9.90
CA ASP A 140 4.69 5.44 -10.56
C ASP A 140 3.67 4.84 -9.58
N PHE A 141 3.03 5.73 -8.81
CA PHE A 141 2.02 5.36 -7.81
C PHE A 141 0.61 5.26 -8.41
N TYR A 142 -0.19 4.37 -7.82
CA TYR A 142 -1.59 4.17 -8.18
C TYR A 142 -2.42 3.72 -6.97
N ILE A 143 -3.74 3.82 -7.07
CA ILE A 143 -4.68 3.27 -6.08
C ILE A 143 -4.94 1.80 -6.41
N SER A 144 -4.58 0.89 -5.50
CA SER A 144 -4.92 -0.54 -5.60
C SER A 144 -6.23 -0.80 -4.85
N VAL A 145 -7.21 -1.37 -5.55
CA VAL A 145 -8.49 -1.82 -4.97
C VAL A 145 -8.62 -3.32 -5.20
N ARG A 146 -8.70 -4.11 -4.13
CA ARG A 146 -8.81 -5.58 -4.25
C ARG A 146 -9.93 -6.12 -3.38
N ALA A 147 -10.86 -6.83 -3.98
CA ALA A 147 -11.84 -7.60 -3.24
C ALA A 147 -11.17 -8.82 -2.58
N HIS A 148 -11.60 -9.09 -1.35
CA HIS A 148 -11.18 -10.27 -0.61
C HIS A 148 -12.25 -11.36 -0.74
N ASP A 149 -11.96 -12.41 -1.51
CA ASP A 149 -12.90 -13.52 -1.78
C ASP A 149 -13.61 -14.02 -0.52
N TYR A 150 -12.86 -14.26 0.56
CA TYR A 150 -13.41 -14.75 1.84
C TYR A 150 -14.36 -13.79 2.57
N ARG A 151 -14.36 -12.49 2.21
CA ARG A 151 -15.32 -11.48 2.70
C ARG A 151 -16.51 -11.40 1.76
N VAL A 152 -16.26 -11.37 0.45
CA VAL A 152 -17.30 -11.33 -0.60
C VAL A 152 -18.22 -12.54 -0.52
N GLU A 153 -17.68 -13.73 -0.25
CA GLU A 153 -18.45 -14.97 -0.08
C GLU A 153 -19.46 -14.92 1.08
N LYS A 154 -19.28 -14.00 2.04
CA LYS A 154 -20.16 -13.84 3.21
C LYS A 154 -21.26 -12.81 2.99
N LEU A 155 -21.21 -12.05 1.89
CA LEU A 155 -22.25 -11.10 1.54
C LEU A 155 -23.54 -11.83 1.15
N GLU A 156 -24.67 -11.17 1.36
CA GLU A 156 -25.93 -11.62 0.78
C GLU A 156 -25.86 -11.57 -0.75
N GLU A 157 -26.65 -12.40 -1.43
CA GLU A 157 -26.63 -12.51 -2.90
C GLU A 157 -26.77 -11.15 -3.59
N GLY A 158 -27.69 -10.30 -3.13
CA GLY A 158 -27.92 -8.98 -3.68
C GLY A 158 -26.73 -8.04 -3.49
N GLN A 159 -26.12 -8.04 -2.29
CA GLN A 159 -24.93 -7.25 -1.99
C GLN A 159 -23.74 -7.68 -2.83
N ARG A 160 -23.55 -9.01 -2.99
CA ARG A 160 -22.50 -9.56 -3.84
C ARG A 160 -22.70 -9.17 -5.30
N GLN A 161 -23.92 -9.26 -5.81
CA GLN A 161 -24.23 -8.87 -7.20
C GLN A 161 -24.01 -7.38 -7.43
N HIS A 162 -24.37 -6.53 -6.45
CA HIS A 162 -24.12 -5.10 -6.50
C HIS A 162 -22.62 -4.81 -6.55
N LEU A 163 -21.84 -5.30 -5.56
CA LEU A 163 -20.39 -5.12 -5.52
C LEU A 163 -19.69 -5.50 -6.83
N LEU A 164 -20.01 -6.68 -7.38
CA LEU A 164 -19.40 -7.17 -8.62
C LEU A 164 -19.88 -6.41 -9.87
N GLY A 165 -21.07 -5.80 -9.81
CA GLY A 165 -21.63 -4.95 -10.87
C GLY A 165 -21.15 -3.50 -10.84
N SER A 166 -20.59 -3.02 -9.72
CA SER A 166 -20.20 -1.61 -9.54
C SER A 166 -18.84 -1.23 -10.13
N LEU A 167 -18.16 -2.10 -10.89
CA LEU A 167 -16.81 -1.83 -11.41
C LEU A 167 -16.71 -0.50 -12.17
N GLU A 168 -17.66 -0.21 -13.05
CA GLU A 168 -17.68 1.02 -13.84
C GLU A 168 -17.93 2.26 -12.97
N GLU A 169 -18.85 2.18 -12.01
CA GLU A 169 -19.19 3.26 -11.09
C GLU A 169 -18.00 3.59 -10.16
N LEU A 170 -17.26 2.56 -9.71
CA LEU A 170 -16.03 2.74 -8.94
C LEU A 170 -14.94 3.46 -9.75
N CYS A 171 -14.77 3.09 -11.02
CA CYS A 171 -13.85 3.80 -11.92
C CYS A 171 -14.25 5.27 -12.05
N GLN A 172 -15.53 5.54 -12.37
CA GLN A 172 -16.04 6.90 -12.51
C GLN A 172 -15.88 7.72 -11.22
N ALA A 173 -16.06 7.11 -10.04
CA ALA A 173 -15.86 7.79 -8.77
C ALA A 173 -14.40 8.22 -8.57
N LEU A 174 -13.44 7.33 -8.87
CA LEU A 174 -12.00 7.65 -8.80
C LEU A 174 -11.61 8.71 -9.82
N GLU A 175 -12.10 8.60 -11.06
CA GLU A 175 -11.81 9.59 -12.11
C GLU A 175 -12.41 10.96 -11.81
N LYS A 176 -13.61 11.00 -11.21
CA LYS A 176 -14.23 12.24 -10.78
C LYS A 176 -13.44 12.92 -9.65
N GLU A 177 -12.89 12.14 -8.72
CA GLU A 177 -12.13 12.67 -7.59
C GLU A 177 -10.73 13.15 -8.01
N TYR A 178 -10.00 12.35 -8.79
CA TYR A 178 -8.58 12.59 -9.09
C TYR A 178 -8.32 13.16 -10.49
N GLY A 179 -9.35 13.28 -11.33
CA GLY A 179 -9.26 13.87 -12.67
C GLY A 179 -8.21 13.20 -13.55
N ASP A 180 -7.36 14.01 -14.18
CA ASP A 180 -6.30 13.56 -15.07
C ASP A 180 -5.20 12.75 -14.35
N ASN A 181 -5.09 12.90 -13.02
CA ASN A 181 -4.12 12.16 -12.19
C ASN A 181 -4.68 10.81 -11.71
N ALA A 182 -5.90 10.44 -12.07
CA ALA A 182 -6.50 9.16 -11.66
C ALA A 182 -5.70 7.99 -12.23
N LYS A 183 -4.97 7.29 -11.35
CA LYS A 183 -4.27 6.03 -11.63
C LYS A 183 -4.74 4.96 -10.66
N TYR A 184 -5.18 3.81 -11.16
CA TYR A 184 -5.70 2.72 -10.33
C TYR A 184 -5.59 1.35 -10.98
N ASP A 185 -5.60 0.32 -10.12
CA ASP A 185 -5.76 -1.09 -10.46
C ASP A 185 -6.86 -1.65 -9.55
N ILE A 186 -7.99 -2.02 -10.15
CA ILE A 186 -9.15 -2.58 -9.46
C ILE A 186 -9.27 -4.04 -9.86
N TYR A 187 -9.35 -4.91 -8.85
CA TYR A 187 -9.65 -6.34 -8.98
C TYR A 187 -10.81 -6.70 -8.04
N LEU A 188 -11.98 -7.02 -8.61
CA LEU A 188 -13.16 -7.47 -7.85
C LEU A 188 -13.38 -8.99 -7.92
N GLY A 189 -12.67 -9.67 -8.82
CA GLY A 189 -12.79 -11.10 -9.07
C GLY A 189 -12.31 -11.47 -10.46
N GLU A 190 -12.40 -12.75 -10.80
CA GLU A 190 -11.97 -13.24 -12.12
C GLU A 190 -12.73 -12.53 -13.25
N GLY A 191 -11.99 -11.87 -14.14
CA GLY A 191 -12.56 -11.11 -15.26
C GLY A 191 -13.20 -9.76 -14.89
N LEU A 192 -13.21 -9.38 -13.60
CA LEU A 192 -13.76 -8.13 -13.10
C LEU A 192 -12.62 -7.21 -12.66
N THR A 193 -11.92 -6.68 -13.67
CA THR A 193 -10.72 -5.86 -13.49
C THR A 193 -10.78 -4.57 -14.28
N ALA A 194 -10.24 -3.50 -13.72
CA ALA A 194 -10.03 -2.24 -14.44
C ALA A 194 -8.66 -1.66 -14.09
N GLU A 195 -7.94 -1.20 -15.09
CA GLU A 195 -6.62 -0.60 -14.93
C GLU A 195 -6.61 0.75 -15.65
N LYS A 196 -6.07 1.76 -14.98
CA LYS A 196 -5.76 3.07 -15.55
C LYS A 196 -4.37 3.45 -15.06
N GLY A 197 -3.40 3.42 -15.96
CA GLY A 197 -2.05 3.95 -15.76
C GLY A 197 -1.84 5.23 -16.57
N VAL A 198 -0.69 5.88 -16.35
CA VAL A 198 -0.16 6.91 -17.25
C VAL A 198 0.83 6.29 -18.22
#